data_AF-A0A961IT49-F1
#
_entry.id   AF-A0A961IT49-F1
#
_cell.length_a   1.000
_cell.length_b   1.000
_cell.length_c   1.000
_cell.angle_alpha   90.00
_cell.angle_beta   90.00
_cell.angle_gamma   90.00
#
_symmetry.space_group_name_H-M   'P 1'
#
loop_
_entity.id
_entity.type
_entity.pdbx_description
1 polymer ?
#
loop_
_entity_poly.entity_id
_entity_poly.type
_entity_poly.pdbx_seq_one_letter_code
_entity_poly.pdbx_strand_id
1 'polypeptide(L)'
;MARAEAETSKLDEARDRRASLLDSADPLANLDVSTEITSREIKDHHDFENPIELVLRPHFSTAELVLKRFFDRSLPPQIRSVVEQHGERLESEVNELLKAFRIYVATASRESLDKEAGRLERRYFPDGASEEQHNFLVLRRYYEKIRTFNETAKSRWREIMKVVDTFLVIAETRPLAHKLQVEYSRNLALLVRRTDSFLDDLRSYLQVTTENVDKITGSYKVEAAYREGPYYTIRDVLGLEEERAPAEEAEDATSKYSKQIAEDTTLDLDGSVAYSIVLETREHRLNRSSLIAVPLLGSRDWNRTPDYRLEVALPAFEDAVEKFKKAYHVNIDARDIRGPINNQAAQLLEGQGETSFVLYHRLIHSELESYSVAILFEDFPGLARPDVFLYHCGPNVLHRILMRNLRRQGLGDILYLNQQQNTSREFPEALITKLLIDWWNQHFADLSGEDVDSYLTYSRQIEMVRREYRILYEDGVQARKRAAPGSTYLMIESWLHEHRADVFGSRKVEIFRRFIQNELLE
;
A
#
# COMPACT_ATOMS: atom_id res chain seq x y z
N MET A 1 50.59 27.82 -39.18
CA MET A 1 49.15 27.98 -39.46
C MET A 1 48.54 26.73 -40.07
N ALA A 2 48.99 26.25 -41.24
CA ALA A 2 48.42 25.05 -41.88
C ALA A 2 48.41 23.75 -41.03
N ARG A 3 49.35 23.55 -40.10
CA ARG A 3 49.32 22.40 -39.17
C ARG A 3 48.30 22.55 -38.02
N ALA A 4 48.05 23.78 -37.59
CA ALA A 4 47.08 24.05 -36.52
C ALA A 4 45.64 23.92 -37.05
N GLU A 5 45.39 24.36 -38.29
CA GLU A 5 44.09 24.21 -38.96
C GLU A 5 43.75 22.74 -39.26
N ALA A 6 44.77 21.91 -39.53
CA ALA A 6 44.59 20.47 -39.74
C ALA A 6 44.31 19.70 -38.44
N GLU A 7 44.80 20.19 -37.29
CA GLU A 7 44.50 19.60 -35.98
C GLU A 7 43.12 20.01 -35.46
N THR A 8 42.69 21.26 -35.68
CA THR A 8 41.33 21.70 -35.33
C THR A 8 40.27 21.02 -36.18
N SER A 9 40.52 20.83 -37.48
CA SER A 9 39.59 20.11 -38.37
C SER A 9 39.44 18.63 -37.99
N LYS A 10 40.51 17.98 -37.52
CA LYS A 10 40.44 16.59 -37.01
C LYS A 10 39.75 16.50 -35.66
N LEU A 11 39.89 17.52 -34.81
CA LEU A 11 39.18 17.61 -33.53
C LEU A 11 37.69 17.85 -33.72
N ASP A 12 37.30 18.67 -34.69
CA ASP A 12 35.88 18.92 -35.02
C ASP A 12 35.25 17.70 -35.70
N GLU A 13 35.94 17.00 -36.61
CA GLU A 13 35.47 15.71 -37.15
C GLU A 13 35.35 14.62 -36.08
N ALA A 14 36.25 14.59 -35.09
CA ALA A 14 36.16 13.66 -33.97
C ALA A 14 35.02 14.03 -33.00
N ARG A 15 34.71 15.32 -32.88
CA ARG A 15 33.61 15.84 -32.04
C ARG A 15 32.25 15.59 -32.68
N ASP A 16 32.14 15.74 -34.00
CA ASP A 16 30.94 15.44 -34.77
C ASP A 16 30.67 13.93 -34.88
N ARG A 17 31.71 13.09 -35.00
CA ARG A 17 31.55 11.63 -34.89
C ARG A 17 31.16 11.18 -33.49
N ARG A 18 31.62 11.87 -32.44
CA ARG A 18 31.21 11.60 -31.06
C ARG A 18 29.79 12.08 -30.77
N ALA A 19 29.36 13.19 -31.39
CA ALA A 19 27.99 13.68 -31.32
C ALA A 19 27.02 12.77 -32.10
N SER A 20 27.40 12.27 -33.28
CA SER A 20 26.54 11.34 -34.05
C SER A 20 26.44 9.94 -33.41
N LEU A 21 27.46 9.50 -32.67
CA LEU A 21 27.42 8.28 -31.85
C LEU A 21 26.59 8.43 -30.55
N LEU A 22 26.36 9.67 -30.08
CA LEU A 22 25.54 9.97 -28.91
C LEU A 22 24.07 10.23 -29.26
N ASP A 23 23.76 10.51 -30.52
CA ASP A 23 22.41 10.88 -31.00
C ASP A 23 21.74 9.80 -31.88
N SER A 24 22.40 8.67 -32.14
CA SER A 24 21.86 7.57 -32.98
C SER A 24 21.91 6.17 -32.36
N ALA A 25 22.26 6.05 -31.08
CA ALA A 25 22.14 4.80 -30.35
C ALA A 25 21.07 4.96 -29.28
N ASP A 26 19.86 4.46 -29.55
CA ASP A 26 18.91 4.18 -28.47
C ASP A 26 19.61 3.27 -27.45
N PRO A 27 19.88 3.72 -26.21
CA PRO A 27 20.61 2.90 -25.24
C PRO A 27 19.82 1.65 -24.83
N LEU A 28 18.52 1.58 -25.18
CA LEU A 28 17.70 0.38 -25.06
C LEU A 28 17.94 -0.65 -26.17
N ALA A 29 18.67 -0.30 -27.24
CA ALA A 29 19.15 -1.24 -28.25
C ALA A 29 20.36 -2.04 -27.78
N ASN A 30 21.16 -1.49 -26.84
CA ASN A 30 22.32 -2.18 -26.25
C ASN A 30 21.95 -3.04 -25.02
N LEU A 31 20.66 -3.19 -24.73
CA LEU A 31 20.11 -4.23 -23.85
C LEU A 31 20.04 -5.60 -24.56
N ASP A 32 20.94 -5.82 -25.52
CA ASP A 32 21.07 -7.04 -26.31
C ASP A 32 21.80 -8.12 -25.49
N VAL A 33 21.18 -8.50 -24.36
CA VAL A 33 21.45 -9.76 -23.69
C VAL A 33 20.68 -10.84 -24.46
N SER A 34 21.24 -11.21 -25.61
CA SER A 34 21.07 -12.47 -26.34
C SER A 34 19.78 -13.28 -26.07
N THR A 35 18.62 -12.73 -26.39
CA THR A 35 17.39 -13.48 -26.71
C THR A 35 16.50 -12.60 -27.56
N GLU A 36 16.32 -12.96 -28.83
CA GLU A 36 15.48 -12.23 -29.79
C GLU A 36 14.04 -12.10 -29.23
N ILE A 37 13.69 -10.92 -28.71
CA ILE A 37 12.29 -10.60 -28.41
C ILE A 37 11.57 -10.50 -29.77
N THR A 38 10.63 -11.40 -29.99
CA THR A 38 9.91 -11.49 -31.26
C THR A 38 8.86 -10.39 -31.38
N SER A 39 8.57 -9.92 -32.60
CA SER A 39 7.48 -8.96 -32.84
C SER A 39 6.11 -9.49 -32.40
N ARG A 40 5.96 -10.82 -32.32
CA ARG A 40 4.76 -11.49 -31.81
C ARG A 40 4.62 -11.29 -30.30
N GLU A 41 5.70 -11.40 -29.53
CA GLU A 41 5.68 -11.17 -28.09
C GLU A 41 5.38 -9.70 -27.74
N ILE A 42 5.79 -8.74 -28.59
CA ILE A 42 5.54 -7.31 -28.37
C ILE A 42 4.07 -6.93 -28.63
N LYS A 43 3.44 -7.57 -29.62
CA LYS A 43 2.03 -7.33 -30.00
C LYS A 43 1.01 -8.16 -29.23
N ASP A 44 1.48 -8.95 -28.26
CA ASP A 44 0.61 -9.69 -27.35
C ASP A 44 0.17 -8.77 -26.22
N HIS A 45 -1.05 -8.24 -26.33
CA HIS A 45 -1.63 -7.27 -25.39
C HIS A 45 -2.65 -7.92 -24.44
N HIS A 46 -2.74 -9.24 -24.38
CA HIS A 46 -3.71 -9.93 -23.53
C HIS A 46 -3.55 -9.56 -22.05
N ASP A 47 -2.31 -9.30 -21.61
CA ASP A 47 -2.03 -8.81 -20.25
C ASP A 47 -2.77 -7.50 -19.92
N PHE A 48 -3.00 -6.62 -20.91
CA PHE A 48 -3.67 -5.33 -20.77
C PHE A 48 -5.19 -5.41 -20.61
N GLU A 49 -5.78 -6.62 -20.65
CA GLU A 49 -7.14 -6.86 -20.15
C GLU A 49 -7.22 -6.75 -18.62
N ASN A 50 -6.10 -7.01 -17.94
CA ASN A 50 -6.02 -6.83 -16.51
C ASN A 50 -5.90 -5.33 -16.16
N PRO A 51 -6.27 -4.94 -14.93
CA PRO A 51 -5.99 -3.61 -14.42
C PRO A 51 -4.53 -3.23 -14.69
N ILE A 52 -4.30 -2.11 -15.37
CA ILE A 52 -2.97 -1.68 -15.84
C ILE A 52 -1.98 -1.48 -14.70
N GLU A 53 -2.45 -1.22 -13.48
CA GLU A 53 -1.59 -1.17 -12.31
C GLU A 53 -0.91 -2.52 -12.06
N LEU A 54 -1.56 -3.64 -12.41
CA LEU A 54 -0.98 -4.99 -12.36
C LEU A 54 -0.01 -5.22 -13.50
N VAL A 55 -0.36 -4.79 -14.72
CA VAL A 55 0.50 -4.93 -15.91
C VAL A 55 1.81 -4.18 -15.76
N LEU A 56 1.75 -2.98 -15.18
CA LEU A 56 2.92 -2.12 -14.96
C LEU A 56 3.60 -2.37 -13.60
N ARG A 57 3.02 -3.21 -12.73
CA ARG A 57 3.59 -3.62 -11.43
C ARG A 57 5.01 -4.19 -11.50
N PRO A 58 5.45 -4.88 -12.57
CA PRO A 58 6.83 -5.36 -12.65
C PRO A 58 7.88 -4.25 -12.58
N HIS A 59 7.56 -3.01 -12.97
CA HIS A 59 8.44 -1.86 -12.71
C HIS A 59 8.66 -1.62 -11.21
N PHE A 60 7.61 -1.77 -10.40
CA PHE A 60 7.66 -1.58 -8.96
C PHE A 60 8.35 -2.74 -8.25
N SER A 61 7.97 -3.99 -8.53
CA SER A 61 8.55 -5.17 -7.86
C SER A 61 10.03 -5.35 -8.20
N THR A 62 10.43 -5.06 -9.44
CA THR A 62 11.85 -5.10 -9.81
C THR A 62 12.64 -3.99 -9.13
N ALA A 63 12.07 -2.78 -9.02
CA ALA A 63 12.68 -1.67 -8.29
C ALA A 63 12.89 -2.00 -6.79
N GLU A 64 11.88 -2.56 -6.11
CA GLU A 64 12.03 -3.00 -4.72
C GLU A 64 13.09 -4.10 -4.56
N LEU A 65 13.17 -5.01 -5.53
CA LEU A 65 14.19 -6.05 -5.52
C LEU A 65 15.60 -5.47 -5.69
N VAL A 66 15.79 -4.45 -6.53
CA VAL A 66 17.07 -3.74 -6.66
C VAL A 66 17.49 -3.19 -5.29
N LEU A 67 16.58 -2.50 -4.58
CA LEU A 67 16.87 -1.98 -3.23
C LEU A 67 17.21 -3.12 -2.26
N LYS A 68 16.39 -4.16 -2.23
CA LYS A 68 16.60 -5.31 -1.34
C LYS A 68 17.95 -5.97 -1.58
N ARG A 69 18.37 -6.13 -2.84
CA ARG A 69 19.62 -6.82 -3.19
C ARG A 69 20.87 -5.99 -2.98
N PHE A 70 20.83 -4.71 -3.34
CA PHE A 70 22.01 -3.84 -3.22
C PHE A 70 22.18 -3.30 -1.80
N PHE A 71 21.10 -3.10 -1.04
CA PHE A 71 21.15 -2.48 0.29
C PHE A 71 20.81 -3.45 1.44
N ASP A 72 20.97 -4.77 1.22
CA ASP A 72 20.77 -5.77 2.27
C ASP A 72 21.84 -5.64 3.37
N ARG A 73 21.38 -5.60 4.63
CA ARG A 73 22.26 -5.58 5.81
C ARG A 73 23.03 -6.88 6.02
N SER A 74 22.69 -7.94 5.29
CA SER A 74 23.42 -9.22 5.27
C SER A 74 24.55 -9.28 4.24
N LEU A 75 24.74 -8.23 3.42
CA LEU A 75 25.82 -8.22 2.42
C LEU A 75 27.22 -8.28 3.08
N PRO A 76 28.17 -9.00 2.46
CA PRO A 76 29.57 -8.99 2.87
C PRO A 76 30.13 -7.56 2.99
N PRO A 77 31.00 -7.27 4.00
CA PRO A 77 31.51 -5.92 4.24
C PRO A 77 32.20 -5.26 3.04
N GLN A 78 32.89 -6.08 2.23
CA GLN A 78 33.59 -5.64 1.01
C GLN A 78 32.60 -5.15 -0.07
N ILE A 79 31.48 -5.85 -0.24
CA ILE A 79 30.42 -5.47 -1.18
C ILE A 79 29.69 -4.24 -0.65
N ARG A 80 29.40 -4.21 0.65
CA ARG A 80 28.70 -3.11 1.31
C ARG A 80 29.45 -1.78 1.16
N SER A 81 30.76 -1.77 1.40
CA SER A 81 31.57 -0.55 1.24
C SER A 81 31.51 0.02 -0.17
N VAL A 82 31.47 -0.83 -1.20
CA VAL A 82 31.38 -0.42 -2.60
C VAL A 82 29.96 0.10 -2.93
N VAL A 83 28.93 -0.58 -2.43
CA VAL A 83 27.54 -0.11 -2.58
C VAL A 83 27.35 1.23 -1.86
N GLU A 84 27.85 1.41 -0.65
CA GLU A 84 27.73 2.68 0.08
C GLU A 84 28.43 3.83 -0.66
N GLN A 85 29.55 3.55 -1.35
CA GLN A 85 30.30 4.55 -2.11
C GLN A 85 29.62 4.98 -3.43
N HIS A 86 28.90 4.07 -4.10
CA HIS A 86 28.35 4.28 -5.45
C HIS A 86 26.82 4.17 -5.55
N GLY A 87 26.16 3.74 -4.48
CA GLY A 87 24.76 3.34 -4.44
C GLY A 87 23.78 4.47 -4.19
N GLU A 88 24.20 5.63 -3.66
CA GLU A 88 23.30 6.76 -3.40
C GLU A 88 22.49 7.15 -4.66
N ARG A 89 23.16 7.16 -5.82
CA ARG A 89 22.49 7.44 -7.10
C ARG A 89 21.51 6.33 -7.50
N LEU A 90 21.87 5.07 -7.27
CA LEU A 90 20.99 3.92 -7.53
C LEU A 90 19.73 4.01 -6.66
N GLU A 91 19.92 4.23 -5.36
CA GLU A 91 18.84 4.37 -4.39
C GLU A 91 17.91 5.54 -4.75
N SER A 92 18.46 6.70 -5.10
CA SER A 92 17.68 7.86 -5.53
C SER A 92 16.82 7.58 -6.76
N GLU A 93 17.40 7.01 -7.83
CA GLU A 93 16.67 6.74 -9.07
C GLU A 93 15.60 5.66 -8.89
N VAL A 94 15.88 4.63 -8.09
CA VAL A 94 14.92 3.57 -7.77
C VAL A 94 13.77 4.14 -6.92
N ASN A 95 14.06 4.96 -5.92
CA ASN A 95 13.03 5.60 -5.10
C ASN A 95 12.14 6.56 -5.90
N GLU A 96 12.70 7.34 -6.83
CA GLU A 96 11.91 8.20 -7.72
C GLU A 96 11.04 7.38 -8.70
N LEU A 97 11.51 6.21 -9.17
CA LEU A 97 10.67 5.30 -9.95
C LEU A 97 9.51 4.72 -9.13
N LEU A 98 9.76 4.27 -7.89
CA LEU A 98 8.73 3.77 -6.98
C LEU A 98 7.68 4.85 -6.68
N LYS A 99 8.13 6.10 -6.49
CA LYS A 99 7.26 7.26 -6.30
C LYS A 99 6.43 7.57 -7.54
N ALA A 100 7.04 7.56 -8.74
CA ALA A 100 6.32 7.75 -10.00
C ALA A 100 5.22 6.71 -10.19
N PHE A 101 5.50 5.43 -9.86
CA PHE A 101 4.50 4.37 -9.90
C PHE A 101 3.36 4.59 -8.91
N ARG A 102 3.65 5.01 -7.67
CA ARG A 102 2.61 5.31 -6.67
C ARG A 102 1.71 6.48 -7.11
N ILE A 103 2.27 7.52 -7.72
CA ILE A 103 1.51 8.65 -8.28
C ILE A 103 0.62 8.17 -9.41
N TYR A 104 1.15 7.34 -10.30
CA TYR A 104 0.40 6.75 -11.39
C TYR A 104 -0.81 5.95 -10.88
N VAL A 105 -0.60 4.97 -9.99
CA VAL A 105 -1.68 4.15 -9.41
C VAL A 105 -2.77 4.99 -8.74
N ALA A 106 -2.38 6.04 -8.01
CA ALA A 106 -3.35 6.91 -7.35
C ALA A 106 -4.20 7.74 -8.34
N THR A 107 -3.59 8.17 -9.45
CA THR A 107 -4.22 9.09 -10.41
C THR A 107 -4.89 8.40 -11.61
N ALA A 108 -4.56 7.13 -11.84
CA ALA A 108 -5.15 6.29 -12.88
C ALA A 108 -6.30 5.41 -12.38
N SER A 109 -6.71 5.55 -11.11
CA SER A 109 -7.90 4.86 -10.58
C SER A 109 -9.18 5.29 -11.31
N ARG A 110 -10.15 4.37 -11.41
CA ARG A 110 -11.41 4.64 -12.13
C ARG A 110 -12.13 5.87 -11.59
N GLU A 111 -12.23 6.01 -10.28
CA GLU A 111 -12.83 7.21 -9.66
C GLU A 111 -12.08 8.51 -9.98
N SER A 112 -10.74 8.46 -10.03
CA SER A 112 -9.93 9.63 -10.37
C SER A 112 -10.10 10.01 -11.84
N LEU A 113 -10.10 9.02 -12.73
CA LEU A 113 -10.31 9.21 -14.16
C LEU A 113 -11.71 9.74 -14.45
N ASP A 114 -12.75 9.20 -13.80
CA ASP A 114 -14.14 9.67 -13.92
C ASP A 114 -14.29 11.12 -13.45
N LYS A 115 -13.68 11.48 -12.31
CA LYS A 115 -13.68 12.86 -11.81
C LYS A 115 -12.91 13.81 -12.74
N GLU A 116 -11.78 13.38 -13.29
CA GLU A 116 -11.00 14.18 -14.25
C GLU A 116 -11.70 14.31 -15.61
N ALA A 117 -12.41 13.28 -16.06
CA ALA A 117 -13.24 13.27 -17.26
C ALA A 117 -14.46 14.20 -17.09
N GLY A 118 -15.18 14.12 -15.97
CA GLY A 118 -16.30 15.00 -15.65
C GLY A 118 -15.94 16.50 -15.66
N ARG A 119 -14.72 16.84 -15.25
CA ARG A 119 -14.21 18.23 -15.36
C ARG A 119 -13.98 18.67 -16.80
N LEU A 120 -13.72 17.74 -17.71
CA LEU A 120 -13.51 17.99 -19.13
C LEU A 120 -14.80 17.97 -19.95
N GLU A 121 -15.87 17.32 -19.47
CA GLU A 121 -17.15 17.20 -20.17
C GLU A 121 -17.66 18.55 -20.66
N ARG A 122 -17.79 19.55 -19.78
CA ARG A 122 -18.29 20.88 -20.17
C ARG A 122 -17.44 21.59 -21.22
N ARG A 123 -16.16 21.21 -21.34
CA ARG A 123 -15.24 21.79 -22.32
C ARG A 123 -15.29 21.07 -23.67
N TYR A 124 -15.58 19.76 -23.66
CA TYR A 124 -15.61 18.92 -24.85
C TYR A 124 -17.01 18.77 -25.44
N PHE A 125 -18.02 18.73 -24.58
CA PHE A 125 -19.43 18.52 -24.89
C PHE A 125 -20.27 19.56 -24.12
N PRO A 126 -20.39 20.79 -24.64
CA PRO A 126 -21.06 21.90 -23.96
C PRO A 126 -22.56 21.64 -23.71
N ASP A 127 -23.18 20.79 -24.51
CA ASP A 127 -24.61 20.42 -24.41
C ASP A 127 -24.88 19.24 -23.47
N GLY A 128 -23.83 18.75 -22.78
CA GLY A 128 -23.86 17.54 -21.95
C GLY A 128 -23.26 16.34 -22.69
N ALA A 129 -22.56 15.48 -21.94
CA ALA A 129 -21.93 14.29 -22.48
C ALA A 129 -22.86 13.07 -22.37
N SER A 130 -22.96 12.27 -23.43
CA SER A 130 -23.49 10.89 -23.35
C SER A 130 -22.51 9.98 -22.61
N GLU A 131 -22.95 8.79 -22.21
CA GLU A 131 -22.09 7.80 -21.55
C GLU A 131 -20.87 7.42 -22.42
N GLU A 132 -21.06 7.27 -23.73
CA GLU A 132 -19.98 7.00 -24.70
C GLU A 132 -18.99 8.16 -24.82
N GLN A 133 -19.48 9.40 -24.77
CA GLN A 133 -18.67 10.62 -24.79
C GLN A 133 -17.86 10.79 -23.49
N HIS A 134 -18.43 10.41 -22.34
CA HIS A 134 -17.72 10.35 -21.07
C HIS A 134 -16.65 9.25 -21.10
N ASN A 135 -16.98 8.05 -21.58
CA ASN A 135 -16.04 6.93 -21.73
C ASN A 135 -14.85 7.29 -22.65
N PHE A 136 -15.08 8.08 -23.72
CA PHE A 136 -13.99 8.65 -24.53
C PHE A 136 -13.03 9.51 -23.70
N LEU A 137 -13.56 10.39 -22.87
CA LEU A 137 -12.74 11.27 -22.01
C LEU A 137 -11.96 10.46 -20.97
N VAL A 138 -12.57 9.41 -20.41
CA VAL A 138 -11.92 8.47 -19.49
C VAL A 138 -10.77 7.75 -20.18
N LEU A 139 -11.00 7.15 -21.36
CA LEU A 139 -9.98 6.41 -22.10
C LEU A 139 -8.83 7.34 -22.56
N ARG A 140 -9.15 8.58 -22.93
CA ARG A 140 -8.13 9.59 -23.23
C ARG A 140 -7.27 9.92 -22.01
N ARG A 141 -7.87 10.16 -20.83
CA ARG A 141 -7.11 10.40 -19.60
C ARG A 141 -6.25 9.22 -19.24
N TYR A 142 -6.79 8.02 -19.40
CA TYR A 142 -6.08 6.78 -19.19
C TYR A 142 -4.81 6.68 -20.06
N TYR A 143 -4.92 6.98 -21.37
CA TYR A 143 -3.77 7.07 -22.27
C TYR A 143 -2.69 8.04 -21.76
N GLU A 144 -3.08 9.27 -21.40
CA GLU A 144 -2.16 10.31 -20.91
C GLU A 144 -1.38 9.87 -19.67
N LYS A 145 -2.05 9.20 -18.71
CA LYS A 145 -1.42 8.72 -17.47
C LYS A 145 -0.42 7.59 -17.74
N ILE A 146 -0.79 6.61 -18.57
CA ILE A 146 0.10 5.50 -18.93
C ILE A 146 1.31 6.02 -19.70
N ARG A 147 1.10 6.90 -20.68
CA ARG A 147 2.18 7.52 -21.47
C ARG A 147 3.17 8.26 -20.57
N THR A 148 2.66 9.09 -19.66
CA THR A 148 3.48 9.84 -18.71
C THR A 148 4.32 8.93 -17.82
N PHE A 149 3.70 7.89 -17.26
CA PHE A 149 4.41 6.95 -16.41
C PHE A 149 5.45 6.14 -17.20
N ASN A 150 5.09 5.60 -18.37
CA ASN A 150 5.99 4.77 -19.18
C ASN A 150 7.25 5.55 -19.61
N GLU A 151 7.12 6.80 -20.06
CA GLU A 151 8.28 7.63 -20.41
C GLU A 151 9.15 7.98 -19.19
N THR A 152 8.52 8.24 -18.04
CA THR A 152 9.24 8.42 -16.77
C THR A 152 9.99 7.14 -16.41
N ALA A 153 9.34 5.98 -16.48
CA ALA A 153 9.91 4.69 -16.15
C ALA A 153 11.10 4.35 -17.06
N LYS A 154 10.97 4.55 -18.38
CA LYS A 154 12.09 4.41 -19.33
C LYS A 154 13.29 5.27 -18.97
N SER A 155 13.05 6.54 -18.62
CA SER A 155 14.11 7.46 -18.22
C SER A 155 14.83 6.96 -16.95
N ARG A 156 14.07 6.58 -15.92
CA ARG A 156 14.63 6.07 -14.65
C ARG A 156 15.36 4.74 -14.83
N TRP A 157 14.79 3.79 -15.57
CA TRP A 157 15.44 2.51 -15.86
C TRP A 157 16.75 2.68 -16.62
N ARG A 158 16.85 3.65 -17.53
CA ARG A 158 18.13 3.98 -18.20
C ARG A 158 19.18 4.45 -17.20
N GLU A 159 18.82 5.32 -16.26
CA GLU A 159 19.76 5.79 -15.24
C GLU A 159 20.14 4.67 -14.24
N ILE A 160 19.17 3.85 -13.82
CA ILE A 160 19.41 2.67 -12.98
C ILE A 160 20.42 1.73 -13.66
N MET A 161 20.20 1.40 -14.93
CA MET A 161 21.08 0.48 -15.65
C MET A 161 22.50 1.04 -15.83
N LYS A 162 22.68 2.34 -16.05
CA LYS A 162 24.02 2.96 -16.07
C LYS A 162 24.79 2.75 -14.76
N VAL A 163 24.09 2.82 -13.63
CA VAL A 163 24.72 2.58 -12.31
C VAL A 163 24.99 1.08 -12.11
N VAL A 164 24.08 0.21 -12.54
CA VAL A 164 24.29 -1.26 -12.55
C VAL A 164 25.50 -1.65 -13.40
N ASP A 165 25.70 -1.02 -14.56
CA ASP A 165 26.86 -1.24 -15.42
C ASP A 165 28.17 -0.86 -14.71
N THR A 166 28.15 0.17 -13.87
CA THR A 166 29.30 0.54 -13.02
C THR A 166 29.61 -0.57 -12.01
N PHE A 167 28.58 -1.15 -11.40
CA PHE A 167 28.73 -2.28 -10.48
C PHE A 167 29.16 -3.60 -11.16
N LEU A 168 28.92 -3.78 -12.46
CA LEU A 168 29.43 -4.92 -13.24
C LEU A 168 30.95 -4.89 -13.42
N VAL A 169 31.53 -3.69 -13.53
CA VAL A 169 32.97 -3.52 -13.71
C VAL A 169 33.73 -3.88 -12.43
N ILE A 170 33.18 -3.52 -11.27
CA ILE A 170 33.81 -3.73 -9.95
C ILE A 170 33.72 -5.22 -9.56
N ALA A 171 34.85 -5.84 -9.23
CA ALA A 171 34.97 -7.29 -9.05
C ALA A 171 34.07 -7.83 -7.92
N GLU A 172 33.95 -7.07 -6.84
CA GLU A 172 33.22 -7.39 -5.63
C GLU A 172 31.70 -7.44 -5.87
N THR A 173 31.16 -6.48 -6.63
CA THR A 173 29.72 -6.33 -6.92
C THR A 173 29.29 -7.02 -8.22
N ARG A 174 30.22 -7.45 -9.06
CA ARG A 174 29.94 -8.07 -10.37
C ARG A 174 28.94 -9.24 -10.30
N PRO A 175 29.03 -10.19 -9.35
CA PRO A 175 28.05 -11.28 -9.27
C PRO A 175 26.63 -10.78 -8.95
N LEU A 176 26.51 -9.72 -8.15
CA LEU A 176 25.24 -9.11 -7.76
C LEU A 176 24.60 -8.38 -8.95
N ALA A 177 25.39 -7.57 -9.66
CA ALA A 177 24.94 -6.82 -10.82
C ALA A 177 24.63 -7.73 -12.02
N HIS A 178 25.40 -8.80 -12.24
CA HIS A 178 25.15 -9.76 -13.32
C HIS A 178 23.84 -10.51 -13.14
N LYS A 179 23.50 -10.91 -11.89
CA LYS A 179 22.19 -11.50 -11.60
C LYS A 179 21.05 -10.55 -11.94
N LEU A 180 21.19 -9.26 -11.62
CA LEU A 180 20.17 -8.27 -11.94
C LEU A 180 19.97 -8.13 -13.46
N GLN A 181 21.08 -8.07 -14.21
CA GLN A 181 21.08 -7.92 -15.66
C GLN A 181 20.44 -9.13 -16.37
N VAL A 182 20.76 -10.35 -15.94
CA VAL A 182 20.26 -11.58 -16.57
C VAL A 182 18.80 -11.88 -16.18
N GLU A 183 18.44 -11.69 -14.92
CA GLU A 183 17.12 -12.11 -14.41
C GLU A 183 15.99 -11.13 -14.76
N TYR A 184 16.28 -9.82 -14.87
CA TYR A 184 15.21 -8.81 -14.91
C TYR A 184 15.24 -7.88 -16.11
N SER A 185 16.42 -7.60 -16.67
CA SER A 185 16.53 -6.61 -17.75
C SER A 185 15.75 -7.02 -19.00
N ARG A 186 15.69 -8.32 -19.33
CA ARG A 186 14.88 -8.82 -20.45
C ARG A 186 13.39 -8.60 -20.23
N ASN A 187 12.87 -8.96 -19.06
CA ASN A 187 11.44 -8.87 -18.75
C ASN A 187 10.99 -7.40 -18.67
N LEU A 188 11.83 -6.52 -18.12
CA LEU A 188 11.58 -5.08 -18.11
C LEU A 188 11.61 -4.49 -19.53
N ALA A 189 12.58 -4.88 -20.36
CA ALA A 189 12.65 -4.43 -21.75
C ALA A 189 11.43 -4.89 -22.55
N LEU A 190 10.98 -6.12 -22.35
CA LEU A 190 9.75 -6.64 -22.95
C LEU A 190 8.52 -5.85 -22.49
N LEU A 191 8.37 -5.59 -21.18
CA LEU A 191 7.26 -4.83 -20.63
C LEU A 191 7.19 -3.40 -21.21
N VAL A 192 8.33 -2.71 -21.28
CA VAL A 192 8.41 -1.37 -21.88
C VAL A 192 7.96 -1.39 -23.34
N ARG A 193 8.47 -2.34 -24.13
CA ARG A 193 8.14 -2.47 -25.56
C ARG A 193 6.67 -2.85 -25.78
N ARG A 194 6.10 -3.73 -24.94
CA ARG A 194 4.67 -4.07 -24.95
C ARG A 194 3.81 -2.85 -24.62
N THR A 195 4.20 -2.09 -23.59
CA THR A 195 3.50 -0.87 -23.18
C THR A 195 3.54 0.19 -24.28
N ASP A 196 4.66 0.34 -24.98
CA ASP A 196 4.77 1.21 -26.15
C ASP A 196 3.83 0.77 -27.28
N SER A 197 3.85 -0.52 -27.63
CA SER A 197 2.96 -1.05 -28.67
C SER A 197 1.49 -0.87 -28.32
N PHE A 198 1.11 -1.09 -27.05
CA PHE A 198 -0.25 -0.87 -26.57
C PHE A 198 -0.66 0.60 -26.62
N LEU A 199 0.26 1.50 -26.26
CA LEU A 199 0.04 2.94 -26.40
C LEU A 199 -0.12 3.34 -27.88
N ASP A 200 0.65 2.77 -28.80
CA ASP A 200 0.48 3.05 -30.23
C ASP A 200 -0.89 2.61 -30.77
N ASP A 201 -1.40 1.48 -30.28
CA ASP A 201 -2.74 1.00 -30.64
C ASP A 201 -3.83 1.88 -30.02
N LEU A 202 -3.71 2.26 -28.74
CA LEU A 202 -4.60 3.24 -28.10
C LEU A 202 -4.57 4.60 -28.81
N ARG A 203 -3.38 5.06 -29.22
CA ARG A 203 -3.19 6.33 -29.93
C ARG A 203 -3.90 6.30 -31.27
N SER A 204 -3.80 5.17 -31.98
CA SER A 204 -4.46 4.94 -33.27
C SER A 204 -5.98 4.86 -33.11
N TYR A 205 -6.46 4.17 -32.07
CA TYR A 205 -7.89 4.04 -31.75
C TYR A 205 -8.52 5.37 -31.33
N LEU A 206 -7.86 6.13 -30.44
CA LEU A 206 -8.29 7.48 -30.01
C LEU A 206 -8.02 8.57 -31.06
N GLN A 207 -7.22 8.27 -32.08
CA GLN A 207 -6.76 9.20 -33.11
C GLN A 207 -6.18 10.49 -32.55
N VAL A 208 -5.22 10.32 -31.66
CA VAL A 208 -4.48 11.44 -31.08
C VAL A 208 -3.76 12.19 -32.20
N THR A 209 -4.13 13.46 -32.39
CA THR A 209 -3.56 14.35 -33.42
C THR A 209 -2.28 15.00 -32.93
N THR A 210 -2.23 15.42 -31.66
CA THR A 210 -1.06 16.04 -31.04
C THR A 210 -0.79 15.47 -29.64
N GLU A 211 0.50 15.30 -29.32
CA GLU A 211 0.99 14.99 -27.98
C GLU A 211 1.81 16.16 -27.48
N ASN A 212 1.39 16.76 -26.36
CA ASN A 212 2.08 17.87 -25.73
C ASN A 212 2.59 17.43 -24.35
N VAL A 213 3.88 17.65 -24.10
CA VAL A 213 4.46 17.45 -22.78
C VAL A 213 4.38 18.76 -22.00
N ASP A 214 3.71 18.72 -20.86
CA ASP A 214 3.66 19.83 -19.91
C ASP A 214 5.06 20.04 -19.33
N LYS A 215 5.72 21.15 -19.66
CA LYS A 215 7.10 21.44 -19.26
C LYS A 215 7.29 21.56 -17.74
N ILE A 216 6.22 21.80 -16.99
CA ILE A 216 6.27 22.00 -15.53
C ILE A 216 6.07 20.66 -14.82
N THR A 217 5.07 19.89 -15.25
CA THR A 217 4.70 18.63 -14.57
C THR A 217 5.28 17.38 -15.21
N GLY A 218 5.85 17.49 -16.42
CA GLY A 218 6.29 16.36 -17.23
C GLY A 218 5.15 15.48 -17.75
N SER A 219 3.89 15.88 -17.53
CA SER A 219 2.71 15.09 -17.91
C SER A 219 2.37 15.25 -19.38
N TYR A 220 1.98 14.15 -20.02
CA TYR A 220 1.48 14.16 -21.39
C TYR A 220 0.03 14.61 -21.41
N LYS A 221 -0.28 15.52 -22.34
CA LYS A 221 -1.65 15.92 -22.69
C LYS A 221 -1.83 15.67 -24.17
N VAL A 222 -2.94 15.06 -24.53
CA VAL A 222 -3.24 14.73 -25.92
C VAL A 222 -4.43 15.49 -26.43
N GLU A 223 -4.38 15.87 -27.71
CA GLU A 223 -5.57 16.31 -28.44
C GLU A 223 -6.11 15.12 -29.23
N ALA A 224 -7.35 14.75 -28.94
CA ALA A 224 -8.08 13.68 -29.61
C ALA A 224 -9.51 14.18 -29.88
N ALA A 225 -10.10 13.72 -30.99
CA ALA A 225 -11.46 14.05 -31.39
C ALA A 225 -12.38 12.85 -31.19
N TYR A 226 -13.54 13.09 -30.57
CA TYR A 226 -14.58 12.08 -30.42
C TYR A 226 -15.16 11.68 -31.77
N ARG A 227 -15.50 10.39 -31.91
CA ARG A 227 -16.18 9.82 -33.09
C ARG A 227 -17.35 8.97 -32.61
N GLU A 228 -18.46 9.06 -33.33
CA GLU A 228 -19.61 8.17 -33.12
C GLU A 228 -19.33 6.80 -33.74
N GLY A 229 -19.72 5.72 -33.04
CA GLY A 229 -19.56 4.34 -33.50
C GLY A 229 -18.69 3.41 -32.64
N PRO A 230 -17.46 3.79 -32.22
CA PRO A 230 -16.61 2.95 -31.36
C PRO A 230 -17.01 3.01 -29.88
N TYR A 231 -16.89 1.89 -29.15
CA TYR A 231 -17.09 1.85 -27.70
C TYR A 231 -15.78 2.11 -26.99
N TYR A 232 -15.61 3.30 -26.41
CA TYR A 232 -14.37 3.73 -25.77
C TYR A 232 -14.02 2.95 -24.48
N THR A 233 -13.63 1.69 -24.65
CA THR A 233 -13.25 0.74 -23.61
C THR A 233 -11.95 0.03 -24.02
N ILE A 234 -11.21 -0.49 -23.04
CA ILE A 234 -9.96 -1.24 -23.30
C ILE A 234 -10.24 -2.52 -24.11
N ARG A 235 -11.40 -3.16 -23.91
CA ARG A 235 -11.78 -4.38 -24.64
C ARG A 235 -11.99 -4.13 -26.14
N ASP A 236 -12.64 -3.03 -26.48
CA ASP A 236 -12.88 -2.65 -27.89
C ASP A 236 -11.57 -2.26 -28.59
N VAL A 237 -10.64 -1.61 -27.87
CA VAL A 237 -9.27 -1.34 -28.37
C VAL A 237 -8.53 -2.64 -28.72
N LEU A 238 -8.73 -3.69 -27.92
CA LEU A 238 -8.12 -5.01 -28.12
C LEU A 238 -8.87 -5.88 -29.13
N GLY A 239 -9.99 -5.41 -29.70
CA GLY A 239 -10.78 -6.16 -30.67
C GLY A 239 -11.49 -7.40 -30.10
N LEU A 240 -11.78 -7.40 -28.80
CA LEU A 240 -12.48 -8.49 -28.11
C LEU A 240 -13.99 -8.25 -28.20
N GLU A 241 -14.69 -9.00 -29.07
CA GLU A 241 -16.14 -8.84 -29.30
C GLU A 241 -16.95 -9.08 -28.01
N GLU A 242 -17.83 -8.13 -27.66
CA GLU A 242 -18.97 -8.38 -26.77
C GLU A 242 -20.21 -8.75 -27.60
N GLU A 243 -20.87 -9.86 -27.26
CA GLU A 243 -22.24 -10.15 -27.69
C GLU A 243 -23.14 -9.02 -27.19
N ARG A 244 -23.71 -8.26 -28.14
CA ARG A 244 -24.63 -7.14 -27.89
C ARG A 244 -25.79 -7.60 -26.99
N ALA A 245 -25.81 -7.17 -25.73
CA ALA A 245 -27.05 -7.19 -24.95
C ALA A 245 -27.92 -6.01 -25.43
N PRO A 246 -29.19 -6.23 -25.84
CA PRO A 246 -30.04 -5.14 -26.28
C PRO A 246 -30.38 -4.21 -25.11
N ALA A 247 -30.19 -2.92 -25.34
CA ALA A 247 -30.53 -1.83 -24.45
C ALA A 247 -32.05 -1.69 -24.37
N GLU A 248 -32.68 -2.17 -23.29
CA GLU A 248 -34.06 -1.75 -22.95
C GLU A 248 -34.47 -1.87 -21.47
N GLU A 249 -33.60 -2.24 -20.52
CA GLU A 249 -34.01 -2.36 -19.10
C GLU A 249 -33.11 -1.65 -18.05
N ALA A 250 -32.15 -0.80 -18.47
CA ALA A 250 -31.23 -0.13 -17.53
C ALA A 250 -31.55 1.35 -17.23
N GLU A 251 -32.58 1.94 -17.84
CA GLU A 251 -32.81 3.41 -17.76
C GLU A 251 -33.52 3.91 -16.48
N ASP A 252 -34.09 3.05 -15.63
CA ASP A 252 -34.91 3.54 -14.51
C ASP A 252 -34.26 3.45 -13.10
N ALA A 253 -33.01 2.95 -13.00
CA ALA A 253 -32.32 2.79 -11.71
C ALA A 253 -31.19 3.81 -11.45
N THR A 254 -30.52 4.31 -12.49
CA THR A 254 -29.32 5.17 -12.38
C THR A 254 -29.60 6.68 -12.44
N SER A 255 -30.76 7.09 -12.96
CA SER A 255 -31.14 8.51 -13.12
C SER A 255 -31.65 9.19 -11.84
N LYS A 256 -32.11 8.42 -10.83
CA LYS A 256 -32.65 8.98 -9.57
C LYS A 256 -31.63 9.15 -8.45
N TYR A 257 -30.46 8.51 -8.50
CA TYR A 257 -29.44 8.62 -7.45
C TYR A 257 -28.47 9.79 -7.65
N SER A 258 -28.31 10.30 -8.86
CA SER A 258 -27.33 11.35 -9.20
C SER A 258 -27.82 12.79 -8.99
N LYS A 259 -29.13 13.00 -8.78
CA LYS A 259 -29.71 14.34 -8.54
C LYS A 259 -29.95 14.72 -7.07
N GLN A 260 -29.76 13.81 -6.11
CA GLN A 260 -30.00 14.08 -4.69
C GLN A 260 -28.74 14.33 -3.84
N ILE A 261 -27.54 14.21 -4.41
CA ILE A 261 -26.27 14.46 -3.69
C ILE A 261 -25.77 15.91 -3.88
N ALA A 262 -26.38 16.68 -4.80
CA ALA A 262 -25.87 17.99 -5.19
C ALA A 262 -26.33 19.18 -4.33
N GLU A 263 -27.21 19.00 -3.34
CA GLU A 263 -27.82 20.14 -2.62
C GLU A 263 -27.70 20.15 -1.09
N ASP A 264 -26.94 19.24 -0.45
CA ASP A 264 -26.83 19.28 1.03
C ASP A 264 -25.41 19.04 1.59
N THR A 265 -24.38 19.48 0.87
CA THR A 265 -23.01 19.49 1.41
C THR A 265 -22.25 20.77 1.04
N THR A 266 -22.88 21.92 1.31
CA THR A 266 -22.13 23.18 1.49
C THR A 266 -21.80 23.37 2.96
N LEU A 267 -20.86 22.57 3.46
CA LEU A 267 -20.13 22.85 4.70
C LEU A 267 -18.65 22.52 4.45
N ASP A 268 -17.89 23.58 4.16
CA ASP A 268 -16.45 23.76 4.28
C ASP A 268 -15.58 22.48 4.42
N LEU A 269 -15.18 21.92 3.28
CA LEU A 269 -13.97 21.10 3.17
C LEU A 269 -13.05 21.74 2.12
N ASP A 270 -12.55 22.91 2.48
CA ASP A 270 -11.49 23.57 1.74
C ASP A 270 -10.17 22.87 2.08
N GLY A 271 -9.78 21.93 1.22
CA GLY A 271 -8.61 21.10 1.43
C GLY A 271 -8.57 19.93 0.44
N SER A 272 -8.28 20.23 -0.82
CA SER A 272 -7.93 19.25 -1.85
C SER A 272 -7.06 18.12 -1.26
N VAL A 273 -7.45 16.86 -1.45
CA VAL A 273 -6.67 15.67 -1.04
C VAL A 273 -5.24 15.71 -1.57
N ALA A 274 -5.00 16.41 -2.69
CA ALA A 274 -3.67 16.68 -3.23
C ALA A 274 -2.82 17.64 -2.37
N TYR A 275 -3.45 18.53 -1.58
CA TYR A 275 -2.78 19.41 -0.63
C TYR A 275 -2.45 18.69 0.70
N SER A 276 -3.23 17.67 1.09
CA SER A 276 -2.91 16.83 2.26
C SER A 276 -1.67 15.93 2.03
N ILE A 277 -1.33 15.64 0.77
CA ILE A 277 -0.11 14.91 0.37
C ILE A 277 1.08 15.87 0.21
N VAL A 278 0.83 17.18 0.06
CA VAL A 278 1.86 18.23 -0.13
C VAL A 278 2.23 18.93 1.18
N LEU A 279 1.50 18.70 2.27
CA LEU A 279 1.90 19.04 3.64
C LEU A 279 2.03 17.79 4.53
N GLU A 280 2.73 16.75 4.05
CA GLU A 280 3.65 16.10 4.98
C GLU A 280 4.71 17.17 5.29
N THR A 281 4.56 17.86 6.41
CA THR A 281 5.55 18.81 6.89
C THR A 281 6.93 18.18 6.77
N ARG A 282 7.93 18.98 6.45
CA ARG A 282 9.34 18.55 6.38
C ARG A 282 9.75 17.79 7.65
N GLU A 283 9.08 18.07 8.78
CA GLU A 283 9.13 17.33 10.05
C GLU A 283 8.63 15.87 9.98
N HIS A 284 7.55 15.56 9.25
CA HIS A 284 7.07 14.19 9.05
C HIS A 284 7.99 13.35 8.15
N ARG A 285 8.67 13.96 7.16
CA ARG A 285 9.68 13.28 6.33
C ARG A 285 11.00 13.06 7.06
N LEU A 286 11.36 13.98 7.97
CA LEU A 286 12.52 13.83 8.85
C LEU A 286 12.28 12.77 9.95
N ASN A 287 11.02 12.49 10.32
CA ASN A 287 10.65 11.53 11.38
C ASN A 287 10.28 10.12 10.89
N ARG A 288 10.27 9.81 9.58
CA ARG A 288 10.10 8.41 9.12
C ARG A 288 11.29 7.51 9.48
N SER A 289 12.46 8.08 9.77
CA SER A 289 13.61 7.35 10.32
C SER A 289 13.46 7.00 11.80
N SER A 290 12.47 7.55 12.50
CA SER A 290 12.23 7.35 13.93
C SER A 290 10.87 6.71 14.23
N LEU A 291 10.19 6.11 13.25
CA LEU A 291 8.93 5.40 13.43
C LEU A 291 9.11 3.92 13.08
N ILE A 292 8.55 3.05 13.92
CA ILE A 292 8.45 1.61 13.69
C ILE A 292 6.99 1.32 13.37
N ALA A 293 6.70 0.75 12.20
CA ALA A 293 5.33 0.52 11.74
C ALA A 293 5.17 -0.82 11.02
N VAL A 294 3.93 -1.30 10.94
CA VAL A 294 3.56 -2.45 10.10
C VAL A 294 3.65 -2.08 8.62
N PRO A 295 4.35 -2.87 7.77
CA PRO A 295 4.34 -2.68 6.33
C PRO A 295 2.99 -3.08 5.76
N LEU A 296 2.45 -2.24 4.88
CA LEU A 296 1.21 -2.53 4.20
C LEU A 296 1.46 -3.46 3.01
N LEU A 297 0.86 -4.66 3.01
CA LEU A 297 1.01 -5.65 1.93
C LEU A 297 0.06 -5.39 0.74
N GLY A 298 -1.14 -4.87 1.02
CA GLY A 298 -2.19 -4.64 0.02
C GLY A 298 -2.14 -3.25 -0.60
N SER A 299 -2.44 -3.17 -1.90
CA SER A 299 -2.45 -1.91 -2.65
C SER A 299 -3.83 -1.25 -2.73
N ARG A 300 -4.90 -2.03 -2.55
CA ARG A 300 -6.31 -1.59 -2.67
C ARG A 300 -6.75 -0.64 -1.55
N ASP A 301 -7.79 0.15 -1.80
CA ASP A 301 -8.25 1.18 -0.86
C ASP A 301 -8.77 0.63 0.46
N TRP A 302 -9.40 -0.55 0.45
CA TRP A 302 -9.82 -1.25 1.67
C TRP A 302 -8.65 -1.75 2.52
N ASN A 303 -7.41 -1.71 2.00
CA ASN A 303 -6.20 -1.99 2.75
C ASN A 303 -5.57 -0.72 3.37
N ARG A 304 -6.09 0.48 3.07
CA ARG A 304 -5.48 1.76 3.48
C ARG A 304 -6.19 2.45 4.66
N THR A 305 -7.09 1.74 5.33
CA THR A 305 -7.85 2.24 6.48
C THR A 305 -6.94 2.40 7.72
N PRO A 306 -7.36 3.19 8.73
CA PRO A 306 -6.63 3.33 9.99
C PRO A 306 -6.39 2.01 10.73
N ASP A 307 -7.20 0.98 10.46
CA ASP A 307 -7.04 -0.35 11.09
C ASP A 307 -5.76 -1.09 10.67
N TYR A 308 -5.18 -0.70 9.52
CA TYR A 308 -3.88 -1.20 9.04
C TYR A 308 -2.70 -0.40 9.53
N ARG A 309 -2.94 0.78 10.12
CA ARG A 309 -1.88 1.67 10.59
C ARG A 309 -1.65 1.39 12.05
N LEU A 310 -0.57 0.67 12.34
CA LEU A 310 -0.02 0.53 13.68
C LEU A 310 1.43 0.98 13.65
N GLU A 311 1.72 2.02 14.42
CA GLU A 311 3.03 2.67 14.47
C GLU A 311 3.41 3.05 15.90
N VAL A 312 4.71 3.04 16.19
CA VAL A 312 5.28 3.48 17.45
C VAL A 312 6.52 4.33 17.17
N ALA A 313 6.62 5.46 17.86
CA ALA A 313 7.80 6.31 17.81
C ALA A 313 8.98 5.62 18.51
N LEU A 314 10.13 5.58 17.85
CA LEU A 314 11.37 4.99 18.38
C LEU A 314 11.76 5.57 19.73
N PRO A 315 11.71 6.90 19.98
CA PRO A 315 12.01 7.44 21.32
C PRO A 315 11.04 6.96 22.40
N ALA A 316 9.76 6.80 22.06
CA ALA A 316 8.74 6.30 23.00
C ALA A 316 8.96 4.80 23.31
N PHE A 317 9.39 4.04 22.31
CA PHE A 317 9.79 2.65 22.50
C PHE A 317 11.06 2.52 23.37
N GLU A 318 12.09 3.33 23.10
CA GLU A 318 13.33 3.33 23.87
C GLU A 318 13.08 3.70 25.35
N ASP A 319 12.28 4.75 25.62
CA ASP A 319 11.86 5.11 26.98
C ASP A 319 11.09 3.99 27.67
N ALA A 320 10.15 3.36 26.97
CA ALA A 320 9.39 2.23 27.51
C ALA A 320 10.30 1.03 27.83
N VAL A 321 11.30 0.74 26.99
CA VAL A 321 12.29 -0.33 27.25
C VAL A 321 13.17 0.01 28.43
N GLU A 322 13.63 1.25 28.57
CA GLU A 322 14.43 1.67 29.71
C GLU A 322 13.65 1.52 31.03
N LYS A 323 12.41 2.00 31.07
CA LYS A 323 11.53 1.85 32.23
C LYS A 323 11.25 0.38 32.53
N PHE A 324 11.02 -0.42 31.49
CA PHE A 324 10.81 -1.85 31.63
C PHE A 324 12.04 -2.52 32.25
N LYS A 325 13.25 -2.21 31.78
CA LYS A 325 14.49 -2.77 32.35
C LYS A 325 14.68 -2.36 33.81
N LYS A 326 14.37 -1.11 34.16
CA LYS A 326 14.44 -0.57 35.53
C LYS A 326 13.32 -1.11 36.43
N ALA A 327 12.30 -1.78 35.88
CA ALA A 327 11.22 -2.33 36.68
C ALA A 327 11.74 -3.37 37.69
N TYR A 328 11.20 -3.31 38.90
CA TYR A 328 11.49 -4.29 39.94
C TYR A 328 10.48 -5.44 39.96
N HIS A 329 9.32 -5.28 39.32
CA HIS A 329 8.33 -6.34 39.15
C HIS A 329 7.58 -6.16 37.84
N VAL A 330 7.22 -7.27 37.21
CA VAL A 330 6.44 -7.32 35.97
C VAL A 330 5.29 -8.32 36.17
N ASN A 331 4.06 -7.89 35.93
CA ASN A 331 2.88 -8.74 36.08
C ASN A 331 2.73 -9.68 34.87
N ILE A 332 3.33 -10.87 34.96
CA ILE A 332 3.32 -11.87 33.88
C ILE A 332 2.26 -12.97 34.14
N ASP A 333 1.98 -13.29 35.40
CA ASP A 333 0.96 -14.27 35.80
C ASP A 333 -0.10 -13.59 36.66
N ALA A 334 -1.37 -13.91 36.40
CA ALA A 334 -2.51 -13.42 37.17
C ALA A 334 -2.44 -13.81 38.65
N ARG A 335 -1.71 -14.90 38.97
CA ARG A 335 -1.49 -15.37 40.34
C ARG A 335 -0.41 -14.62 41.10
N ASP A 336 0.50 -13.93 40.41
CA ASP A 336 1.63 -13.18 40.98
C ASP A 336 1.51 -11.68 40.70
N ILE A 337 0.27 -11.19 40.56
CA ILE A 337 0.00 -9.75 40.50
C ILE A 337 0.36 -9.14 41.85
N ARG A 338 1.44 -8.36 41.90
CA ARG A 338 1.88 -7.69 43.12
C ARG A 338 1.45 -6.24 43.14
N GLY A 339 1.09 -5.79 44.35
CA GLY A 339 0.92 -4.38 44.64
C GLY A 339 2.28 -3.68 44.86
N PRO A 340 2.26 -2.34 45.02
CA PRO A 340 3.46 -1.58 45.33
C PRO A 340 4.09 -2.07 46.64
N ILE A 341 5.40 -2.31 46.63
CA ILE A 341 6.19 -2.70 47.81
C ILE A 341 6.90 -1.48 48.42
N ASN A 342 7.51 -1.65 49.60
CA ASN A 342 8.27 -0.56 50.21
C ASN A 342 9.50 -0.18 49.35
N ASN A 343 9.92 1.08 49.41
CA ASN A 343 10.98 1.59 48.54
C ASN A 343 12.33 0.88 48.74
N GLN A 344 12.63 0.42 49.96
CA GLN A 344 13.86 -0.32 50.25
C GLN A 344 13.89 -1.70 49.57
N ALA A 345 12.78 -2.45 49.58
CA ALA A 345 12.71 -3.72 48.85
C ALA A 345 12.67 -3.50 47.33
N ALA A 346 12.00 -2.44 46.87
CA ALA A 346 11.98 -2.08 45.45
C ALA A 346 13.38 -1.78 44.90
N GLN A 347 14.22 -1.06 45.65
CA GLN A 347 15.62 -0.78 45.26
C GLN A 347 16.47 -2.04 45.17
N LEU A 348 16.25 -3.02 46.05
CA LEU A 348 16.98 -4.30 46.02
C LEU A 348 16.60 -5.19 44.84
N LEU A 349 15.41 -4.99 44.27
CA LEU A 349 14.85 -5.77 43.18
C LEU A 349 14.86 -4.99 41.85
N GLU A 350 15.36 -3.75 41.83
CA GLU A 350 15.48 -2.92 40.63
C GLU A 350 16.31 -3.65 39.57
N GLY A 351 15.87 -3.63 38.31
CA GLY A 351 16.53 -4.36 37.23
C GLY A 351 15.94 -5.75 36.94
N GLN A 352 15.02 -6.25 37.77
CA GLN A 352 14.36 -7.55 37.51
C GLN A 352 13.56 -7.58 36.21
N GLY A 353 13.13 -6.43 35.71
CA GLY A 353 12.49 -6.32 34.41
C GLY A 353 13.37 -6.83 33.27
N GLU A 354 14.69 -6.59 33.29
CA GLU A 354 15.59 -7.11 32.26
C GLU A 354 15.63 -8.64 32.23
N THR A 355 15.60 -9.28 33.40
CA THR A 355 15.53 -10.75 33.50
C THR A 355 14.17 -11.31 33.08
N SER A 356 13.11 -10.51 33.26
CA SER A 356 11.73 -10.88 32.93
C SER A 356 11.36 -10.62 31.48
N PHE A 357 12.22 -9.94 30.70
CA PHE A 357 11.94 -9.52 29.33
C PHE A 357 11.59 -10.69 28.40
N VAL A 358 12.32 -11.81 28.50
CA VAL A 358 12.05 -13.01 27.68
C VAL A 358 10.71 -13.64 28.03
N LEU A 359 10.35 -13.69 29.31
CA LEU A 359 9.06 -14.21 29.76
C LEU A 359 7.92 -13.30 29.32
N TYR A 360 8.13 -11.99 29.40
CA TYR A 360 7.17 -11.00 28.93
C TYR A 360 6.92 -11.09 27.43
N HIS A 361 7.99 -11.19 26.63
CA HIS A 361 7.88 -11.41 25.18
C HIS A 361 7.08 -12.69 24.88
N ARG A 362 7.35 -13.79 25.61
CA ARG A 362 6.60 -15.04 25.45
C ARG A 362 5.13 -14.89 25.80
N LEU A 363 4.80 -14.18 26.88
CA LEU A 363 3.41 -13.89 27.26
C LEU A 363 2.67 -13.16 26.14
N ILE A 364 3.23 -12.04 25.65
CA ILE A 364 2.58 -11.25 24.59
C ILE A 364 2.39 -12.09 23.33
N HIS A 365 3.41 -12.85 22.93
CA HIS A 365 3.33 -13.73 21.77
C HIS A 365 2.32 -14.87 21.96
N SER A 366 2.24 -15.47 23.15
CA SER A 366 1.26 -16.53 23.43
C SER A 366 -0.18 -16.01 23.45
N GLU A 367 -0.40 -14.80 23.96
CA GLU A 367 -1.72 -14.16 23.93
C GLU A 367 -2.12 -13.83 22.49
N LEU A 368 -1.20 -13.30 21.67
CA LEU A 368 -1.46 -13.03 20.24
C LEU A 368 -1.81 -14.31 19.47
N GLU A 369 -1.07 -15.40 19.67
CA GLU A 369 -1.39 -16.71 19.07
C GLU A 369 -2.72 -17.28 19.60
N SER A 370 -3.00 -17.14 20.89
CA SER A 370 -4.28 -17.58 21.45
C SER A 370 -5.45 -16.80 20.85
N TYR A 371 -5.29 -15.49 20.63
CA TYR A 371 -6.34 -14.66 20.04
C TYR A 371 -6.49 -14.89 18.55
N SER A 372 -5.41 -15.08 17.79
CA SER A 372 -5.49 -15.41 16.37
C SER A 372 -6.24 -16.72 16.15
N VAL A 373 -5.90 -17.76 16.92
CA VAL A 373 -6.58 -19.07 16.87
C VAL A 373 -8.04 -18.92 17.26
N ALA A 374 -8.36 -18.22 18.36
CA ALA A 374 -9.74 -18.02 18.77
C ALA A 374 -10.57 -17.26 17.71
N ILE A 375 -9.99 -16.23 17.08
CA ILE A 375 -10.66 -15.48 16.01
C ILE A 375 -10.99 -16.39 14.82
N LEU A 376 -10.02 -17.22 14.40
CA LEU A 376 -10.14 -18.03 13.19
C LEU A 376 -10.99 -19.29 13.34
N PHE A 377 -11.01 -19.88 14.54
CA PHE A 377 -11.64 -21.19 14.75
C PHE A 377 -12.85 -21.17 15.69
N GLU A 378 -12.90 -20.24 16.64
CA GLU A 378 -14.06 -20.11 17.56
C GLU A 378 -15.00 -19.02 17.07
N ASP A 379 -14.47 -17.83 16.77
CA ASP A 379 -15.30 -16.66 16.49
C ASP A 379 -15.85 -16.67 15.06
N PHE A 380 -15.03 -17.03 14.07
CA PHE A 380 -15.38 -17.02 12.65
C PHE A 380 -15.00 -18.32 11.93
N PRO A 381 -15.65 -19.47 12.26
CA PRO A 381 -15.32 -20.76 11.67
C PRO A 381 -15.70 -20.86 10.18
N GLY A 382 -14.96 -21.68 9.43
CA GLY A 382 -15.30 -22.01 8.03
C GLY A 382 -14.73 -21.04 6.97
N LEU A 383 -13.76 -20.20 7.36
CA LEU A 383 -13.03 -19.32 6.45
C LEU A 383 -12.24 -20.09 5.39
N ALA A 384 -12.38 -19.70 4.11
CA ALA A 384 -11.62 -20.30 3.01
C ALA A 384 -10.13 -19.93 3.02
N ARG A 385 -9.80 -18.70 3.47
CA ARG A 385 -8.44 -18.19 3.67
C ARG A 385 -8.35 -17.50 5.04
N PRO A 386 -8.12 -18.26 6.12
CA PRO A 386 -8.10 -17.75 7.50
C PRO A 386 -6.98 -16.73 7.74
N ASP A 387 -5.81 -16.99 7.18
CA ASP A 387 -4.64 -16.11 7.12
C ASP A 387 -4.98 -14.73 6.53
N VAL A 388 -5.62 -14.71 5.37
CA VAL A 388 -6.04 -13.47 4.70
C VAL A 388 -7.09 -12.72 5.53
N PHE A 389 -8.02 -13.45 6.15
CA PHE A 389 -9.03 -12.86 7.01
C PHE A 389 -8.43 -12.18 8.24
N LEU A 390 -7.48 -12.85 8.91
CA LEU A 390 -6.81 -12.29 10.08
C LEU A 390 -6.02 -11.04 9.71
N TYR A 391 -5.34 -11.05 8.56
CA TYR A 391 -4.67 -9.86 8.03
C TYR A 391 -5.67 -8.72 7.80
N HIS A 392 -6.81 -9.03 7.18
CA HIS A 392 -7.93 -8.11 7.05
C HIS A 392 -8.69 -7.86 8.35
N CYS A 393 -8.33 -8.39 9.52
CA CYS A 393 -8.81 -7.82 10.78
C CYS A 393 -7.97 -6.59 11.15
N GLY A 394 -6.70 -6.58 10.76
CA GLY A 394 -5.79 -5.44 10.87
C GLY A 394 -5.04 -5.40 12.22
N PRO A 395 -3.79 -4.93 12.20
CA PRO A 395 -2.93 -4.88 13.38
C PRO A 395 -3.51 -4.01 14.49
N ASN A 396 -4.21 -2.92 14.15
CA ASN A 396 -4.77 -2.02 15.16
C ASN A 396 -6.00 -2.63 15.87
N VAL A 397 -6.77 -3.49 15.18
CA VAL A 397 -7.85 -4.26 15.81
C VAL A 397 -7.27 -5.29 16.76
N LEU A 398 -6.25 -6.05 16.35
CA LEU A 398 -5.56 -6.99 17.24
C LEU A 398 -4.91 -6.28 18.43
N HIS A 399 -4.36 -5.08 18.23
CA HIS A 399 -3.83 -4.25 19.31
C HIS A 399 -4.91 -3.90 20.33
N ARG A 400 -6.09 -3.42 19.89
CA ARG A 400 -7.22 -3.14 20.80
C ARG A 400 -7.66 -4.38 21.58
N ILE A 401 -7.74 -5.54 20.93
CA ILE A 401 -8.07 -6.81 21.58
C ILE A 401 -7.03 -7.16 22.65
N LEU A 402 -5.75 -7.13 22.29
CA LEU A 402 -4.63 -7.44 23.20
C LEU A 402 -4.64 -6.52 24.41
N MET A 403 -4.70 -5.21 24.19
CA MET A 403 -4.66 -4.20 25.25
C MET A 403 -5.83 -4.35 26.22
N ARG A 404 -7.05 -4.56 25.70
CA ARG A 404 -8.25 -4.74 26.54
C ARG A 404 -8.13 -6.00 27.39
N ASN A 405 -7.67 -7.11 26.83
CA ASN A 405 -7.59 -8.38 27.55
C ASN A 405 -6.48 -8.38 28.61
N LEU A 406 -5.28 -7.89 28.28
CA LEU A 406 -4.17 -7.75 29.24
C LEU A 406 -4.60 -6.90 30.44
N ARG A 407 -5.22 -5.73 30.18
CA ARG A 407 -5.73 -4.84 31.25
C ARG A 407 -6.82 -5.52 32.08
N ARG A 408 -7.74 -6.27 31.45
CA ARG A 408 -8.80 -7.00 32.16
C ARG A 408 -8.23 -8.09 33.07
N GLN A 409 -7.16 -8.76 32.65
CA GLN A 409 -6.49 -9.80 33.43
C GLN A 409 -5.47 -9.24 34.43
N GLY A 410 -5.18 -7.93 34.38
CA GLY A 410 -4.14 -7.31 35.21
C GLY A 410 -2.71 -7.71 34.84
N LEU A 411 -2.52 -8.20 33.61
CA LEU A 411 -1.23 -8.62 33.06
C LEU A 411 -0.59 -7.47 32.29
N GLY A 412 0.73 -7.50 32.14
CA GLY A 412 1.46 -6.56 31.30
C GLY A 412 2.02 -5.34 32.05
N ASP A 413 1.48 -5.03 33.25
CA ASP A 413 1.94 -3.89 34.04
C ASP A 413 3.37 -4.08 34.56
N ILE A 414 4.12 -2.98 34.57
CA ILE A 414 5.42 -2.88 35.23
C ILE A 414 5.33 -2.00 36.47
N LEU A 415 6.07 -2.39 37.51
CA LEU A 415 6.29 -1.57 38.69
C LEU A 415 7.76 -1.16 38.76
N TYR A 416 8.00 0.15 38.85
CA TYR A 416 9.35 0.72 38.88
C TYR A 416 9.41 1.90 39.86
N LEU A 417 10.63 2.29 40.22
CA LEU A 417 10.87 3.50 41.02
C LEU A 417 11.05 4.69 40.09
N ASN A 418 10.23 5.72 40.26
CA ASN A 418 10.35 6.93 39.47
C ASN A 418 11.55 7.79 39.93
N GLN A 419 11.83 8.89 39.23
CA GLN A 419 12.93 9.80 39.55
C GLN A 419 12.85 10.39 40.97
N GLN A 420 11.66 10.42 41.58
CA GLN A 420 11.42 10.88 42.95
C GLN A 420 11.48 9.73 43.98
N GLN A 421 11.95 8.54 43.58
CA GLN A 421 12.02 7.33 44.41
C GLN A 421 10.65 6.85 44.94
N ASN A 422 9.57 7.19 44.24
CA ASN A 422 8.24 6.69 44.52
C ASN A 422 7.93 5.50 43.60
N THR A 423 7.21 4.52 44.15
CA THR A 423 6.71 3.40 43.35
C THR A 423 5.67 3.90 42.35
N SER A 424 5.90 3.62 41.07
CA SER A 424 4.99 3.88 39.96
C SER A 424 4.57 2.56 39.32
N ARG A 425 3.31 2.48 38.89
CA ARG A 425 2.77 1.40 38.05
C ARG A 425 2.48 1.98 36.68
N GLU A 426 3.07 1.39 35.65
CA GLU A 426 2.89 1.83 34.26
C GLU A 426 2.59 0.63 33.38
N PHE A 427 1.73 0.85 32.38
CA PHE A 427 1.43 -0.14 31.36
C PHE A 427 2.30 0.20 30.13
N PRO A 428 3.29 -0.63 29.76
CA PRO A 428 4.30 -0.27 28.76
C PRO A 428 3.74 -0.46 27.33
N GLU A 429 2.80 0.41 26.96
CA GLU A 429 2.04 0.33 25.70
C GLU A 429 2.94 0.33 24.48
N ALA A 430 3.93 1.22 24.40
CA ALA A 430 4.87 1.30 23.28
C ALA A 430 5.69 0.02 23.08
N LEU A 431 6.07 -0.68 24.17
CA LEU A 431 6.76 -1.97 24.09
C LEU A 431 5.82 -3.05 23.54
N ILE A 432 4.57 -3.10 24.00
CA ILE A 432 3.57 -4.07 23.55
C ILE A 432 3.24 -3.83 22.06
N THR A 433 3.06 -2.58 21.66
CA THR A 433 2.84 -2.20 20.26
C THR A 433 3.99 -2.69 19.38
N LYS A 434 5.25 -2.52 19.80
CA LYS A 434 6.41 -3.03 19.06
C LYS A 434 6.42 -4.55 18.94
N LEU A 435 6.13 -5.27 20.03
CA LEU A 435 6.07 -6.73 20.03
C LEU A 435 4.97 -7.25 19.09
N LEU A 436 3.82 -6.57 19.05
CA LEU A 436 2.75 -6.88 18.10
C LEU A 436 3.19 -6.62 16.65
N ILE A 437 3.86 -5.49 16.37
CA ILE A 437 4.40 -5.20 15.03
C ILE A 437 5.35 -6.32 14.58
N ASP A 438 6.26 -6.77 15.45
CA ASP A 438 7.20 -7.84 15.12
C ASP A 438 6.50 -9.17 14.86
N TRP A 439 5.54 -9.53 15.74
CA TRP A 439 4.72 -10.72 15.54
C TRP A 439 3.94 -10.65 14.23
N TRP A 440 3.31 -9.52 13.94
CA TRP A 440 2.52 -9.32 12.72
C TRP A 440 3.38 -9.49 11.46
N ASN A 441 4.57 -8.88 11.45
CA ASN A 441 5.49 -8.96 10.31
C ASN A 441 5.98 -10.38 10.08
N GLN A 442 6.20 -11.16 11.14
CA GLN A 442 6.62 -12.55 11.04
C GLN A 442 5.45 -13.45 10.62
N HIS A 443 4.28 -13.28 11.24
CA HIS A 443 3.09 -14.11 11.01
C HIS A 443 2.56 -13.98 9.58
N PHE A 444 2.69 -12.79 8.97
CA PHE A 444 2.24 -12.53 7.60
C PHE A 444 3.39 -12.39 6.59
N ALA A 445 4.60 -12.85 6.93
CA ALA A 445 5.76 -12.74 6.03
C ALA A 445 5.55 -13.47 4.69
N ASP A 446 4.84 -14.59 4.72
CA ASP A 446 4.56 -15.43 3.55
C ASP A 446 3.25 -15.02 2.83
N LEU A 447 2.51 -14.05 3.37
CA LEU A 447 1.24 -13.62 2.79
C LEU A 447 1.49 -12.75 1.56
N SER A 448 0.96 -13.16 0.41
CA SER A 448 1.11 -12.40 -0.83
C SER A 448 0.21 -11.17 -0.84
N GLY A 449 0.71 -10.06 -1.39
CA GLY A 449 -0.13 -8.88 -1.63
C GLY A 449 -1.31 -9.17 -2.59
N GLU A 450 -1.20 -10.18 -3.44
CA GLU A 450 -2.28 -10.63 -4.34
C GLU A 450 -3.44 -11.27 -3.58
N ASP A 451 -3.14 -12.12 -2.58
CA ASP A 451 -4.16 -12.73 -1.73
C ASP A 451 -4.95 -11.67 -0.95
N VAL A 452 -4.24 -10.64 -0.47
CA VAL A 452 -4.79 -9.49 0.29
C VAL A 452 -5.55 -8.50 -0.63
N ASP A 453 -5.17 -8.39 -1.89
CA ASP A 453 -5.84 -7.51 -2.87
C ASP A 453 -6.99 -8.23 -3.60
N SER A 454 -7.22 -9.52 -3.33
CA SER A 454 -8.32 -10.29 -3.93
C SER A 454 -9.69 -9.82 -3.42
N TYR A 455 -10.42 -9.13 -4.30
CA TYR A 455 -11.78 -8.69 -4.01
C TYR A 455 -12.72 -9.85 -3.65
N LEU A 456 -12.60 -10.99 -4.34
CA LEU A 456 -13.47 -12.15 -4.10
C LEU A 456 -13.24 -12.74 -2.70
N THR A 457 -11.98 -12.83 -2.27
CA THR A 457 -11.63 -13.30 -0.93
C THR A 457 -12.11 -12.32 0.13
N TYR A 458 -11.84 -11.02 -0.07
CA TYR A 458 -12.23 -9.95 0.84
C TYR A 458 -13.75 -9.83 1.00
N SER A 459 -14.50 -9.82 -0.10
CA SER A 459 -15.97 -9.72 -0.08
C SER A 459 -16.62 -10.90 0.62
N ARG A 460 -16.21 -12.13 0.33
CA ARG A 460 -16.72 -13.35 1.01
C ARG A 460 -16.46 -13.32 2.52
N GLN A 461 -15.29 -12.84 2.92
CA GLN A 461 -14.94 -12.69 4.33
C GLN A 461 -15.84 -11.66 5.02
N ILE A 462 -16.08 -10.50 4.39
CA ILE A 462 -17.00 -9.49 4.92
C ILE A 462 -18.44 -10.02 5.01
N GLU A 463 -18.91 -10.74 3.99
CA GLU A 463 -20.24 -11.33 4.01
C GLU A 463 -20.43 -12.28 5.19
N MET A 464 -19.41 -13.09 5.48
CA MET A 464 -19.40 -13.96 6.67
C MET A 464 -19.45 -13.13 7.96
N VAL A 465 -18.66 -12.06 8.09
CA VAL A 465 -18.71 -11.17 9.26
C VAL A 465 -20.10 -10.54 9.42
N ARG A 466 -20.71 -10.07 8.32
CA ARG A 466 -22.06 -9.50 8.32
C ARG A 466 -23.12 -10.53 8.72
N ARG A 467 -22.99 -11.77 8.23
CA ARG A 467 -23.89 -12.87 8.58
C ARG A 467 -23.81 -13.18 10.08
N GLU A 468 -22.60 -13.33 10.61
CA GLU A 468 -22.37 -13.61 12.02
C GLU A 468 -22.92 -12.49 12.92
N TYR A 469 -22.67 -11.22 12.54
CA TYR A 469 -23.23 -10.07 13.25
C TYR A 469 -24.76 -10.10 13.30
N ARG A 470 -25.43 -10.40 12.16
CA ARG A 470 -26.89 -10.46 12.11
C ARG A 470 -27.45 -11.54 13.03
N ILE A 471 -26.82 -12.72 13.05
CA ILE A 471 -27.23 -13.82 13.94
C ILE A 471 -27.15 -13.37 15.40
N LEU A 472 -26.00 -12.83 15.83
CA LEU A 472 -25.81 -12.39 17.22
C LEU A 472 -26.71 -11.19 17.58
N TYR A 473 -26.97 -10.29 16.63
CA TYR A 473 -27.88 -9.18 16.82
C TYR A 473 -29.30 -9.68 17.05
N GLU A 474 -29.79 -10.60 16.20
CA GLU A 474 -31.10 -11.23 16.37
C GLU A 474 -31.22 -11.96 17.70
N ASP A 475 -30.20 -12.72 18.10
CA ASP A 475 -30.15 -13.41 19.39
C ASP A 475 -30.18 -12.42 20.57
N GLY A 476 -29.44 -11.31 20.49
CA GLY A 476 -29.46 -10.24 21.47
C GLY A 476 -30.84 -9.57 21.58
N VAL A 477 -31.50 -9.31 20.45
CA VAL A 477 -32.88 -8.79 20.42
C VAL A 477 -33.85 -9.77 21.08
N GLN A 478 -33.72 -11.07 20.82
CA GLN A 478 -34.56 -12.09 21.44
C GLN A 478 -34.29 -12.21 22.94
N ALA A 479 -33.03 -12.18 23.37
CA ALA A 479 -32.66 -12.16 24.78
C ALA A 479 -33.29 -10.96 25.51
N ARG A 480 -33.23 -9.77 24.89
CA ARG A 480 -33.88 -8.57 25.43
C ARG A 480 -35.39 -8.70 25.54
N LYS A 481 -36.05 -9.23 24.51
CA LYS A 481 -37.50 -9.45 24.49
C LYS A 481 -37.96 -10.44 25.56
N ARG A 482 -37.13 -11.46 25.86
CA ARG A 482 -37.37 -12.39 26.98
C ARG A 482 -37.19 -11.71 28.33
N ALA A 483 -36.20 -10.83 28.48
CA ALA A 483 -35.90 -10.13 29.73
C ALA A 483 -36.93 -9.05 30.09
N ALA A 484 -37.49 -8.31 29.12
CA ALA A 484 -38.69 -7.49 29.33
C ALA A 484 -39.61 -7.51 28.09
N PRO A 485 -40.71 -8.28 28.14
CA PRO A 485 -41.68 -8.30 27.05
C PRO A 485 -42.37 -6.94 26.92
N GLY A 486 -42.38 -6.37 25.71
CA GLY A 486 -43.08 -5.10 25.40
C GLY A 486 -42.21 -3.84 25.32
N SER A 487 -40.88 -3.96 25.41
CA SER A 487 -39.99 -2.80 25.23
C SER A 487 -40.00 -2.27 23.79
N THR A 488 -40.02 -0.95 23.63
CA THR A 488 -39.88 -0.26 22.34
C THR A 488 -38.50 -0.49 21.71
N TYR A 489 -38.43 -0.39 20.37
CA TYR A 489 -37.22 -0.64 19.58
C TYR A 489 -36.00 0.20 20.03
N LEU A 490 -36.21 1.49 20.36
CA LEU A 490 -35.16 2.38 20.89
C LEU A 490 -34.55 1.88 22.22
N MET A 491 -35.32 1.18 23.05
CA MET A 491 -34.81 0.58 24.29
C MET A 491 -34.07 -0.74 24.06
N ILE A 492 -34.21 -1.34 22.88
CA ILE A 492 -33.46 -2.54 22.48
C ILE A 492 -32.06 -2.12 22.04
N GLU A 493 -31.93 -1.05 21.26
CA GLU A 493 -30.65 -0.50 20.81
C GLU A 493 -29.78 -0.03 21.97
N SER A 494 -30.33 0.77 22.88
CA SER A 494 -29.61 1.22 24.09
C SER A 494 -29.17 0.04 24.96
N TRP A 495 -30.01 -0.98 25.12
CA TRP A 495 -29.63 -2.17 25.90
C TRP A 495 -28.54 -3.00 25.22
N LEU A 496 -28.63 -3.18 23.90
CA LEU A 496 -27.62 -3.88 23.11
C LEU A 496 -26.28 -3.15 23.15
N HIS A 497 -26.28 -1.81 23.17
CA HIS A 497 -25.07 -1.03 23.39
C HIS A 497 -24.44 -1.35 24.74
N GLU A 498 -25.23 -1.31 25.82
CA GLU A 498 -24.76 -1.60 27.18
C GLU A 498 -24.25 -3.05 27.35
N HIS A 499 -24.90 -4.02 26.72
CA HIS A 499 -24.60 -5.45 26.86
C HIS A 499 -23.80 -6.02 25.68
N ARG A 500 -23.19 -5.16 24.85
CA ARG A 500 -22.52 -5.56 23.61
C ARG A 500 -21.41 -6.60 23.82
N ALA A 501 -20.66 -6.50 24.91
CA ALA A 501 -19.58 -7.45 25.19
C ALA A 501 -20.11 -8.85 25.53
N ASP A 502 -21.29 -8.93 26.16
CA ASP A 502 -21.91 -10.20 26.56
C ASP A 502 -22.66 -10.84 25.38
N VAL A 503 -23.30 -10.02 24.55
CA VAL A 503 -24.07 -10.47 23.38
C VAL A 503 -23.15 -10.86 22.23
N PHE A 504 -22.21 -9.99 21.87
CA PHE A 504 -21.36 -10.20 20.70
C PHE A 504 -20.03 -10.86 21.05
N GLY A 505 -19.55 -10.73 22.29
CA GLY A 505 -18.19 -11.13 22.67
C GLY A 505 -17.17 -10.02 22.44
N SER A 506 -16.26 -9.82 23.41
CA SER A 506 -15.32 -8.68 23.40
C SER A 506 -14.38 -8.62 22.20
N ARG A 507 -13.98 -9.76 21.62
CA ARG A 507 -13.14 -9.83 20.41
C ARG A 507 -13.93 -9.50 19.15
N LYS A 508 -15.09 -10.16 18.98
CA LYS A 508 -15.97 -9.95 17.82
C LYS A 508 -16.44 -8.50 17.72
N VAL A 509 -16.71 -7.82 18.84
CA VAL A 509 -17.04 -6.38 18.84
C VAL A 509 -15.98 -5.54 18.13
N GLU A 510 -14.69 -5.75 18.42
CA GLU A 510 -13.61 -4.99 17.76
C GLU A 510 -13.49 -5.31 16.26
N ILE A 511 -13.79 -6.54 15.86
CA ILE A 511 -13.81 -6.94 14.45
C ILE A 511 -15.06 -6.37 13.74
N PHE A 512 -16.23 -6.36 14.39
CA PHE A 512 -17.45 -5.79 13.85
C PHE A 512 -17.33 -4.28 13.64
N ARG A 513 -16.76 -3.55 14.60
CA ARG A 513 -16.48 -2.09 14.48
C ARG A 513 -15.72 -1.75 13.21
N ARG A 514 -14.83 -2.64 12.78
CA ARG A 514 -14.06 -2.45 11.57
C ARG A 514 -14.90 -2.63 10.30
N PHE A 515 -15.72 -3.67 10.23
CA PHE A 515 -16.41 -4.06 8.99
C PHE A 515 -17.84 -3.58 8.86
N ILE A 516 -18.43 -3.12 9.96
CA ILE A 516 -19.83 -2.73 10.06
C ILE A 516 -19.88 -1.31 10.61
N GLN A 517 -20.23 -0.36 9.74
CA GLN A 517 -20.50 1.02 10.14
C GLN A 517 -21.85 1.07 10.84
N ASN A 518 -21.85 1.03 12.17
CA ASN A 518 -23.05 1.10 12.99
C ASN A 518 -22.74 1.79 14.32
N GLU A 519 -23.49 2.82 14.67
CA GLU A 519 -23.38 3.57 15.93
C GLU A 519 -23.52 2.67 17.17
N LEU A 520 -24.24 1.55 17.05
CA LEU A 520 -24.37 0.55 18.13
C LEU A 520 -23.04 -0.08 18.55
N LEU A 521 -22.04 -0.04 17.67
CA LEU A 521 -20.74 -0.64 17.90
C LEU A 521 -19.72 0.37 18.40
N GLU A 522 -19.93 1.68 18.29
CA GLU A 522 -19.03 2.72 18.81
C GLU A 522 -19.09 2.80 20.35
#